data_AF-A0A536T5C9-F1
#
_entry.id   AF-A0A536T5C9-F1
#
_cell.length_a   1.000
_cell.length_b   1.000
_cell.length_c   1.000
_cell.angle_alpha   90.00
_cell.angle_beta   90.00
_cell.angle_gamma   90.00
#
_symmetry.space_group_name_H-M   'P 1'
#
loop_
_entity.id
_entity.type
_entity.pdbx_description
1 polymer ?
#
loop_
_entity_poly.entity_id
_entity_poly.type
_entity_poly.pdbx_seq_one_letter_code
_entity_poly.pdbx_strand_id
1 'polypeptide(L)'
;MKFRFPIVIIDEDFRSENASGLGIRALAAAIEKEGMEILGVTSYGDLSQFAQQQSRASAFILSIDDEEFTPGPELDPALLKVRAFIEEIRFKNAEIPIYLYGETRTSRHIPNDILRELHGFIHTFEDTPEFVARHIIREVKAYLDSLAPPFFRALLDYAQDGSYSWHCPGHSGGVAFLKSPVGQMFHQFFGENMLRADVCNSVDELGQLLDHSGPVAAAEKNAARIFNADHCFFVTNGTSTSNKMVWHANVVGIIGPIPLDEFKPESIRRRIEANPFARAAKNKKPRILTITQSTYDGVVYNVEMLKQTLNNSIDTLHFDEAWLPHAAFHEFYKDMHAIGKDRPRPKEAIIFATHSTHKLLAGLSQASQIIVQESETRKLDRHIFNEAYLMHT
;
A
#
# COMPACT_ATOMS: atom_id res chain seq x y z
N MET A 1 10.74 12.20 -15.34
CA MET A 1 9.33 12.08 -15.79
C MET A 1 8.51 13.19 -15.12
N LYS A 2 7.44 13.72 -15.73
CA LYS A 2 6.58 14.72 -15.06
C LYS A 2 5.32 14.06 -14.50
N PHE A 3 5.32 13.79 -13.19
CA PHE A 3 4.09 13.52 -12.45
C PHE A 3 3.31 14.82 -12.24
N ARG A 4 1.97 14.74 -12.22
CA ARG A 4 1.09 15.90 -12.08
C ARG A 4 0.22 15.74 -10.84
N PHE A 5 0.70 16.32 -9.74
CA PHE A 5 -0.02 16.42 -8.48
C PHE A 5 -0.23 17.90 -8.15
N PRO A 6 -1.28 18.56 -8.66
CA PRO A 6 -1.55 19.96 -8.36
C PRO A 6 -1.72 20.24 -6.86
N ILE A 7 -1.40 21.48 -6.47
CA ILE A 7 -1.80 22.02 -5.17
C ILE A 7 -3.22 22.55 -5.32
N VAL A 8 -4.12 22.15 -4.42
CA VAL A 8 -5.53 22.54 -4.44
C VAL A 8 -5.74 23.73 -3.52
N ILE A 9 -6.33 24.79 -4.05
CA ILE A 9 -6.67 26.01 -3.29
C ILE A 9 -8.19 26.09 -3.18
N ILE A 10 -8.71 26.09 -1.96
CA ILE A 10 -10.14 26.23 -1.65
C ILE A 10 -10.36 27.61 -1.02
N ASP A 11 -10.98 28.50 -1.78
CA ASP A 11 -11.13 29.92 -1.41
C ASP A 11 -12.38 30.48 -2.13
N GLU A 12 -13.39 30.95 -1.37
CA GLU A 12 -14.66 31.41 -1.95
C GLU A 12 -14.46 32.62 -2.87
N ASP A 13 -13.44 33.44 -2.59
CA ASP A 13 -13.05 34.65 -3.32
C ASP A 13 -11.97 34.42 -4.41
N PHE A 14 -11.59 33.17 -4.72
CA PHE A 14 -10.54 32.84 -5.68
C PHE A 14 -10.77 33.48 -7.07
N ARG A 15 -12.01 33.82 -7.40
CA ARG A 15 -12.43 34.50 -8.65
C ARG A 15 -12.91 35.94 -8.46
N SER A 16 -12.95 36.46 -7.23
CA SER A 16 -13.40 37.82 -6.88
C SER A 16 -12.28 38.86 -7.05
N GLU A 17 -12.62 40.09 -7.41
CA GLU A 17 -11.66 41.21 -7.57
C GLU A 17 -11.33 41.93 -6.25
N ASN A 18 -11.66 41.35 -5.09
CA ASN A 18 -11.37 41.91 -3.78
C ASN A 18 -9.93 41.57 -3.29
N ALA A 19 -9.56 42.09 -2.12
CA ALA A 19 -8.21 41.95 -1.58
C ALA A 19 -7.82 40.49 -1.28
N SER A 20 -8.74 39.69 -0.71
CA SER A 20 -8.52 38.27 -0.41
C SER A 20 -8.27 37.48 -1.70
N GLY A 21 -9.17 37.60 -2.68
CA GLY A 21 -9.05 36.98 -4.00
C GLY A 21 -7.79 37.40 -4.78
N LEU A 22 -7.36 38.66 -4.68
CA LEU A 22 -6.11 39.13 -5.29
C LEU A 22 -4.87 38.53 -4.59
N GLY A 23 -4.88 38.44 -3.26
CA GLY A 23 -3.80 37.84 -2.47
C GLY A 23 -3.60 36.36 -2.79
N ILE A 24 -4.67 35.56 -2.75
CA ILE A 24 -4.58 34.12 -3.00
C ILE A 24 -4.18 33.81 -4.46
N ARG A 25 -4.62 34.63 -5.43
CA ARG A 25 -4.18 34.51 -6.83
C ARG A 25 -2.71 34.92 -7.02
N ALA A 26 -2.19 35.87 -6.26
CA ALA A 26 -0.76 36.20 -6.28
C ALA A 26 0.08 35.02 -5.76
N LEU A 27 -0.37 34.34 -4.70
CA LEU A 27 0.25 33.10 -4.21
C LEU A 27 0.16 31.97 -5.25
N ALA A 28 -0.99 31.76 -5.87
CA ALA A 28 -1.16 30.79 -6.95
C ALA A 28 -0.17 31.03 -8.10
N ALA A 29 -0.07 32.27 -8.59
CA ALA A 29 0.86 32.65 -9.66
C ALA A 29 2.34 32.47 -9.26
N ALA A 30 2.69 32.72 -7.98
CA ALA A 30 4.03 32.48 -7.46
C ALA A 30 4.38 30.98 -7.43
N ILE A 31 3.41 30.12 -7.10
CA ILE A 31 3.56 28.65 -7.13
C ILE A 31 3.69 28.12 -8.57
N GLU A 32 2.87 28.62 -9.50
CA GLU A 32 2.93 28.22 -10.92
C GLU A 32 4.27 28.62 -11.57
N LYS A 33 4.81 29.78 -11.20
CA LYS A 33 6.13 30.28 -11.65
C LYS A 33 7.29 29.38 -11.23
N GLU A 34 7.18 28.71 -10.09
CA GLU A 34 8.16 27.72 -9.59
C GLU A 34 7.87 26.29 -10.14
N GLY A 35 6.89 26.13 -11.04
CA GLY A 35 6.71 24.96 -11.89
C GLY A 35 5.65 23.94 -11.46
N MET A 36 4.90 24.21 -10.39
CA MET A 36 3.78 23.37 -9.93
C MET A 36 2.46 23.74 -10.61
N GLU A 37 1.53 22.80 -10.71
CA GLU A 37 0.18 23.06 -11.25
C GLU A 37 -0.76 23.46 -10.08
N ILE A 38 -1.61 24.48 -10.26
CA ILE A 38 -2.64 24.89 -9.28
C ILE A 38 -4.02 24.38 -9.73
N LEU A 39 -4.85 23.99 -8.76
CA LEU A 39 -6.30 23.80 -8.94
C LEU A 39 -7.06 24.68 -7.95
N GLY A 40 -7.54 25.84 -8.41
CA GLY A 40 -8.38 26.74 -7.62
C GLY A 40 -9.86 26.39 -7.70
N VAL A 41 -10.51 26.22 -6.54
CA VAL A 41 -11.94 25.93 -6.39
C VAL A 41 -12.59 26.92 -5.42
N THR A 42 -13.83 27.32 -5.73
CA THR A 42 -14.53 28.43 -5.05
C THR A 42 -15.50 27.98 -3.95
N SER A 43 -15.47 26.72 -3.54
CA SER A 43 -16.17 26.24 -2.34
C SER A 43 -15.68 24.86 -1.95
N TYR A 44 -15.96 24.48 -0.69
CA TYR A 44 -15.74 23.13 -0.15
C TYR A 44 -16.59 22.03 -0.83
N GLY A 45 -17.55 22.42 -1.69
CA GLY A 45 -18.35 21.51 -2.52
C GLY A 45 -19.05 20.38 -1.75
N ASP A 46 -19.27 19.27 -2.45
CA ASP A 46 -19.55 17.99 -1.80
C ASP A 46 -18.20 17.40 -1.36
N LEU A 47 -17.99 17.31 -0.04
CA LEU A 47 -16.75 16.79 0.57
C LEU A 47 -16.35 15.41 0.01
N SER A 48 -17.33 14.59 -0.40
CA SER A 48 -17.07 13.28 -1.00
C SER A 48 -16.35 13.35 -2.35
N GLN A 49 -16.53 14.43 -3.11
CA GLN A 49 -15.82 14.67 -4.38
C GLN A 49 -14.36 15.08 -4.13
N PHE A 50 -14.09 15.93 -3.14
CA PHE A 50 -12.72 16.30 -2.75
C PHE A 50 -11.97 15.11 -2.14
N ALA A 51 -12.66 14.28 -1.36
CA ALA A 51 -12.14 13.03 -0.84
C ALA A 51 -11.90 11.94 -1.91
N GLN A 52 -12.21 12.21 -3.19
CA GLN A 52 -11.69 11.47 -4.36
C GLN A 52 -10.52 12.22 -5.02
N GLN A 53 -10.58 13.55 -5.13
CA GLN A 53 -9.51 14.37 -5.74
C GLN A 53 -8.18 14.35 -4.97
N GLN A 54 -8.18 14.06 -3.66
CA GLN A 54 -6.94 13.89 -2.87
C GLN A 54 -5.91 12.92 -3.49
N SER A 55 -6.36 11.93 -4.27
CA SER A 55 -5.48 10.98 -4.98
C SER A 55 -4.61 11.65 -6.07
N ARG A 56 -4.94 12.90 -6.42
CA ARG A 56 -4.28 13.73 -7.41
C ARG A 56 -3.75 15.04 -6.82
N ALA A 57 -3.96 15.31 -5.54
CA ALA A 57 -3.48 16.52 -4.87
C ALA A 57 -2.09 16.29 -4.26
N SER A 58 -1.25 17.34 -4.23
CA SER A 58 0.01 17.33 -3.47
C SER A 58 -0.04 18.12 -2.16
N ALA A 59 -0.95 19.10 -2.05
CA ALA A 59 -1.28 19.81 -0.83
C ALA A 59 -2.67 20.47 -0.97
N PHE A 60 -3.24 20.88 0.17
CA PHE A 60 -4.42 21.74 0.24
C PHE A 60 -4.07 23.07 0.90
N ILE A 61 -4.60 24.16 0.35
CA ILE A 61 -4.62 25.50 0.97
C ILE A 61 -6.09 25.87 1.13
N LEU A 62 -6.54 26.10 2.37
CA LEU A 62 -7.91 26.47 2.69
C LEU A 62 -7.95 27.91 3.17
N SER A 63 -8.74 28.75 2.53
CA SER A 63 -8.95 30.13 2.92
C SER A 63 -10.02 30.22 4.00
N ILE A 64 -9.84 31.14 4.94
CA ILE A 64 -10.81 31.51 5.98
C ILE A 64 -10.70 33.02 6.20
N ASP A 65 -11.82 33.74 6.04
CA ASP A 65 -11.88 35.19 6.23
C ASP A 65 -12.40 35.56 7.65
N ASP A 66 -11.94 36.69 8.19
CA ASP A 66 -12.33 37.17 9.54
C ASP A 66 -13.84 37.48 9.64
N GLU A 67 -14.52 37.81 8.53
CA GLU A 67 -15.97 38.06 8.49
C GLU A 67 -16.82 36.79 8.68
N GLU A 68 -16.25 35.59 8.54
CA GLU A 68 -16.97 34.35 8.83
C GLU A 68 -17.21 34.18 10.35
N PHE A 69 -16.37 34.75 11.22
CA PHE A 69 -16.39 34.49 12.66
C PHE A 69 -17.51 35.22 13.41
N THR A 70 -18.55 34.47 13.76
CA THR A 70 -19.62 34.94 14.65
C THR A 70 -19.19 34.90 16.13
N PRO A 71 -19.29 36.02 16.89
CA PRO A 71 -18.96 36.02 18.32
C PRO A 71 -20.04 35.30 19.14
N GLY A 72 -19.77 34.05 19.51
CA GLY A 72 -20.65 33.21 20.33
C GLY A 72 -19.91 32.11 21.11
N PRO A 73 -20.63 31.31 21.92
CA PRO A 73 -20.06 30.17 22.65
C PRO A 73 -19.96 28.88 21.79
N GLU A 74 -20.56 28.86 20.62
CA GLU A 74 -20.54 27.73 19.69
C GLU A 74 -19.41 27.89 18.65
N LEU A 75 -18.96 26.77 18.08
CA LEU A 75 -17.97 26.78 17.00
C LEU A 75 -18.58 27.34 15.72
N ASP A 76 -17.84 28.23 15.06
CA ASP A 76 -18.32 28.91 13.87
C ASP A 76 -18.64 27.91 12.72
N PRO A 77 -19.74 28.10 11.95
CA PRO A 77 -20.04 27.29 10.77
C PRO A 77 -18.86 27.12 9.79
N ALA A 78 -18.00 28.13 9.61
CA ALA A 78 -16.79 28.01 8.78
C ALA A 78 -15.77 27.03 9.38
N LEU A 79 -15.48 27.15 10.68
CA LEU A 79 -14.61 26.21 11.39
C LEU A 79 -15.16 24.78 11.37
N LEU A 80 -16.49 24.59 11.38
CA LEU A 80 -17.12 23.28 11.24
C LEU A 80 -16.92 22.68 9.83
N LYS A 81 -17.02 23.49 8.76
CA LYS A 81 -16.68 23.05 7.39
C LYS A 81 -15.20 22.61 7.31
N VAL A 82 -14.30 23.44 7.83
CA VAL A 82 -12.84 23.19 7.81
C VAL A 82 -12.47 21.94 8.60
N ARG A 83 -13.05 21.75 9.79
CA ARG A 83 -12.90 20.55 10.60
C ARG A 83 -13.34 19.30 9.83
N ALA A 84 -14.56 19.30 9.29
CA ALA A 84 -15.10 18.15 8.55
C ALA A 84 -14.26 17.82 7.30
N PHE A 85 -13.75 18.83 6.61
CA PHE A 85 -12.82 18.66 5.50
C PHE A 85 -11.49 18.00 5.95
N ILE A 86 -10.88 18.50 7.02
CA ILE A 86 -9.62 17.96 7.55
C ILE A 86 -9.81 16.51 8.04
N GLU A 87 -10.91 16.21 8.73
CA GLU A 87 -11.24 14.85 9.21
C GLU A 87 -11.39 13.86 8.03
N GLU A 88 -12.11 14.23 6.96
CA GLU A 88 -12.26 13.40 5.74
C GLU A 88 -10.94 13.19 4.99
N ILE A 89 -10.09 14.22 4.90
CA ILE A 89 -8.77 14.09 4.28
C ILE A 89 -7.85 13.21 5.14
N ARG A 90 -7.77 13.45 6.46
CA ARG A 90 -6.91 12.69 7.38
C ARG A 90 -7.34 11.23 7.51
N PHE A 91 -8.63 10.93 7.40
CA PHE A 91 -9.15 9.55 7.37
C PHE A 91 -8.55 8.71 6.24
N LYS A 92 -8.25 9.32 5.08
CA LYS A 92 -7.69 8.63 3.91
C LYS A 92 -6.20 8.91 3.66
N ASN A 93 -5.69 10.04 4.15
CA ASN A 93 -4.32 10.50 3.95
C ASN A 93 -3.83 11.32 5.16
N ALA A 94 -3.13 10.64 6.07
CA ALA A 94 -2.58 11.25 7.28
C ALA A 94 -1.52 12.34 6.99
N GLU A 95 -0.74 12.20 5.92
CA GLU A 95 0.51 12.95 5.72
C GLU A 95 0.42 14.09 4.69
N ILE A 96 -0.67 14.22 3.94
CA ILE A 96 -0.77 15.29 2.92
C ILE A 96 -0.72 16.68 3.58
N PRO A 97 0.12 17.61 3.07
CA PRO A 97 0.18 18.97 3.59
C PRO A 97 -1.17 19.70 3.47
N ILE A 98 -1.61 20.28 4.58
CA ILE A 98 -2.79 21.15 4.65
C ILE A 98 -2.37 22.46 5.30
N TYR A 99 -2.62 23.56 4.61
CA TYR A 99 -2.38 24.92 5.08
C TYR A 99 -3.69 25.66 5.24
N LEU A 100 -3.75 26.55 6.23
CA LEU A 100 -4.76 27.60 6.27
C LEU A 100 -4.17 28.92 5.75
N TYR A 101 -4.99 29.71 5.09
CA TYR A 101 -4.70 31.04 4.58
C TYR A 101 -5.72 32.02 5.17
N GLY A 102 -5.26 33.12 5.75
CA GLY A 102 -6.16 34.08 6.40
C GLY A 102 -5.40 35.16 7.17
N GLU A 103 -6.13 35.92 8.00
CA GLU A 103 -5.54 36.98 8.82
C GLU A 103 -4.93 36.48 10.13
N THR A 104 -4.01 37.27 10.68
CA THR A 104 -3.35 37.01 11.97
C THR A 104 -4.31 37.08 13.16
N ARG A 105 -5.51 37.64 12.98
CA ARG A 105 -6.60 37.58 13.96
C ARG A 105 -7.33 36.24 13.89
N THR A 106 -7.70 35.81 12.68
CA THR A 106 -8.30 34.50 12.35
C THR A 106 -7.58 33.37 13.07
N SER A 107 -6.24 33.34 13.01
CA SER A 107 -5.40 32.29 13.63
C SER A 107 -5.61 32.11 15.13
N ARG A 108 -6.04 33.15 15.86
CA ARG A 108 -6.27 33.11 17.32
C ARG A 108 -7.59 32.44 17.71
N HIS A 109 -8.51 32.30 16.76
CA HIS A 109 -9.81 31.68 16.96
C HIS A 109 -9.82 30.19 16.61
N ILE A 110 -8.71 29.65 16.11
CA ILE A 110 -8.60 28.27 15.65
C ILE A 110 -8.37 27.32 16.84
N PRO A 111 -9.23 26.30 17.04
CA PRO A 111 -9.03 25.27 18.03
C PRO A 111 -7.72 24.47 17.89
N ASN A 112 -7.11 24.09 19.02
CA ASN A 112 -5.86 23.33 19.08
C ASN A 112 -5.91 21.96 18.37
N ASP A 113 -7.09 21.34 18.30
CA ASP A 113 -7.28 20.07 17.61
C ASP A 113 -7.27 20.23 16.08
N ILE A 114 -7.76 21.36 15.55
CA ILE A 114 -7.55 21.72 14.14
C ILE A 114 -6.08 22.06 13.89
N LEU A 115 -5.47 22.90 14.73
CA LEU A 115 -4.06 23.32 14.57
C LEU A 115 -3.08 22.14 14.53
N ARG A 116 -3.37 21.04 15.24
CA ARG A 116 -2.51 19.84 15.26
C ARG A 116 -2.47 19.10 13.92
N GLU A 117 -3.54 19.15 13.13
CA GLU A 117 -3.65 18.42 11.85
C GLU A 117 -3.11 19.22 10.65
N LEU A 118 -2.79 20.50 10.86
CA LEU A 118 -2.28 21.42 9.84
C LEU A 118 -0.75 21.40 9.77
N HIS A 119 -0.21 21.67 8.59
CA HIS A 119 1.23 21.89 8.38
C HIS A 119 1.65 23.33 8.65
N GLY A 120 0.74 24.30 8.50
CA GLY A 120 1.03 25.71 8.77
C GLY A 120 -0.17 26.62 8.56
N PHE A 121 0.00 27.86 9.02
CA PHE A 121 -0.90 28.99 8.75
C PHE A 121 -0.12 30.02 7.93
N ILE A 122 -0.75 30.60 6.91
CA ILE A 122 -0.17 31.56 5.97
C ILE A 122 -0.86 32.91 6.21
N HIS A 123 -0.07 33.96 6.44
CA HIS A 123 -0.59 35.27 6.83
C HIS A 123 -0.77 36.18 5.62
N THR A 124 -2.03 36.35 5.17
CA THR A 124 -2.43 37.03 3.92
C THR A 124 -1.73 38.36 3.61
N PHE A 125 -1.45 39.17 4.65
CA PHE A 125 -0.87 40.52 4.50
C PHE A 125 0.53 40.69 5.11
N GLU A 126 1.10 39.66 5.73
CA GLU A 126 2.40 39.71 6.38
C GLU A 126 3.49 38.94 5.60
N ASP A 127 3.09 37.90 4.86
CA ASP A 127 3.98 37.06 4.08
C ASP A 127 4.12 37.52 2.61
N THR A 128 5.30 37.31 2.01
CA THR A 128 5.49 37.49 0.55
C THR A 128 5.09 36.24 -0.22
N PRO A 129 4.28 36.34 -1.30
CA PRO A 129 3.85 35.18 -2.10
C PRO A 129 4.98 34.26 -2.56
N GLU A 130 6.13 34.82 -2.97
CA GLU A 130 7.29 34.04 -3.43
C GLU A 130 7.97 33.24 -2.30
N PHE A 131 7.98 33.75 -1.07
CA PHE A 131 8.54 33.03 0.08
C PHE A 131 7.64 31.86 0.47
N VAL A 132 6.34 32.11 0.57
CA VAL A 132 5.32 31.10 0.90
C VAL A 132 5.27 30.01 -0.17
N ALA A 133 5.26 30.38 -1.46
CA ALA A 133 5.29 29.43 -2.57
C ALA A 133 6.46 28.45 -2.45
N ARG A 134 7.68 28.94 -2.16
CA ARG A 134 8.86 28.09 -1.96
C ARG A 134 8.77 27.20 -0.73
N HIS A 135 8.19 27.69 0.37
CA HIS A 135 7.96 26.88 1.55
C HIS A 135 6.98 25.74 1.27
N ILE A 136 5.81 26.03 0.70
CA ILE A 136 4.80 25.02 0.31
C ILE A 136 5.41 24.00 -0.65
N ILE A 137 6.14 24.46 -1.68
CA ILE A 137 6.79 23.58 -2.66
C ILE A 137 7.84 22.67 -2.02
N ARG A 138 8.52 23.10 -0.95
CA ARG A 138 9.45 22.27 -0.19
C ARG A 138 8.72 21.12 0.52
N GLU A 139 7.64 21.41 1.24
CA GLU A 139 6.86 20.38 1.95
C GLU A 139 6.12 19.46 0.97
N VAL A 140 5.59 20.00 -0.13
CA VAL A 140 5.02 19.22 -1.24
C VAL A 140 6.03 18.25 -1.84
N LYS A 141 7.28 18.69 -2.06
CA LYS A 141 8.34 17.78 -2.56
C LYS A 141 8.64 16.70 -1.53
N ALA A 142 8.83 17.05 -0.25
CA ALA A 142 9.06 16.08 0.82
C ALA A 142 7.92 15.03 0.93
N TYR A 143 6.66 15.47 0.81
CA TYR A 143 5.49 14.60 0.77
C TYR A 143 5.50 13.69 -0.47
N LEU A 144 5.66 14.24 -1.68
CA LEU A 144 5.67 13.46 -2.92
C LEU A 144 6.83 12.44 -2.94
N ASP A 145 8.01 12.85 -2.48
CA ASP A 145 9.18 12.00 -2.33
C ASP A 145 8.95 10.90 -1.28
N SER A 146 8.04 11.08 -0.31
CA SER A 146 7.69 10.04 0.66
C SER A 146 6.79 8.93 0.08
N LEU A 147 5.94 9.25 -0.91
CA LEU A 147 4.88 8.36 -1.42
C LEU A 147 5.39 7.07 -2.05
N ALA A 148 6.48 7.12 -2.82
CA ALA A 148 6.95 5.97 -3.59
C ALA A 148 7.56 4.90 -2.66
N PRO A 149 7.04 3.65 -2.61
CA PRO A 149 7.64 2.59 -1.80
C PRO A 149 9.04 2.22 -2.32
N PRO A 150 9.91 1.60 -1.51
CA PRO A 150 11.36 1.54 -1.76
C PRO A 150 11.76 1.05 -3.17
N PHE A 151 11.20 -0.07 -3.63
CA PHE A 151 11.49 -0.62 -4.96
C PHE A 151 10.93 0.26 -6.10
N PHE A 152 9.71 0.79 -5.96
CA PHE A 152 9.13 1.65 -6.99
C PHE A 152 9.91 2.97 -7.12
N ARG A 153 10.43 3.52 -6.02
CA ARG A 153 11.28 4.71 -6.04
C ARG A 153 12.56 4.46 -6.84
N ALA A 154 13.31 3.41 -6.49
CA ALA A 154 14.53 3.05 -7.22
C ALA A 154 14.25 2.76 -8.71
N LEU A 155 13.12 2.13 -9.04
CA LEU A 155 12.69 1.90 -10.42
C LEU A 155 12.36 3.20 -11.17
N LEU A 156 11.73 4.18 -10.49
CA LEU A 156 11.49 5.51 -11.05
C LEU A 156 12.80 6.28 -11.26
N ASP A 157 13.75 6.19 -10.34
CA ASP A 157 15.03 6.88 -10.44
C ASP A 157 15.85 6.33 -11.62
N TYR A 158 16.00 5.00 -11.70
CA TYR A 158 16.62 4.31 -12.85
C TYR A 158 15.92 4.64 -14.19
N ALA A 159 14.58 4.60 -14.22
CA ALA A 159 13.84 4.90 -15.43
C ALA A 159 13.97 6.38 -15.85
N GLN A 160 14.28 7.28 -14.92
CA GLN A 160 14.51 8.71 -15.18
C GLN A 160 15.94 9.06 -15.59
N ASP A 161 16.95 8.35 -15.09
CA ASP A 161 18.37 8.62 -15.36
C ASP A 161 18.74 8.53 -16.86
N GLY A 162 17.93 7.84 -17.65
CA GLY A 162 18.12 7.80 -19.11
C GLY A 162 19.12 6.74 -19.57
N SER A 163 19.89 6.14 -18.65
CA SER A 163 20.98 5.19 -18.90
C SER A 163 20.67 4.15 -19.99
N TYR A 164 21.56 4.10 -20.99
CA TYR A 164 21.47 3.18 -22.13
C TYR A 164 22.24 1.89 -21.83
N SER A 165 21.53 0.78 -21.69
CA SER A 165 22.09 -0.50 -21.26
C SER A 165 22.63 -1.37 -22.40
N TRP A 166 23.75 -2.03 -22.13
CA TRP A 166 24.36 -3.07 -22.98
C TRP A 166 24.06 -4.51 -22.50
N HIS A 167 23.09 -4.63 -21.59
CA HIS A 167 22.63 -5.90 -21.00
C HIS A 167 21.17 -6.19 -21.40
N CYS A 168 20.64 -7.33 -20.92
CA CYS A 168 19.23 -7.69 -21.12
C CYS A 168 18.27 -6.73 -20.38
N PRO A 169 17.00 -6.59 -20.79
CA PRO A 169 16.39 -7.18 -21.99
C PRO A 169 16.87 -6.54 -23.30
N GLY A 170 16.98 -7.34 -24.36
CA GLY A 170 17.51 -6.91 -25.67
C GLY A 170 16.66 -5.89 -26.43
N HIS A 171 15.54 -5.42 -25.87
CA HIS A 171 14.82 -4.26 -26.42
C HIS A 171 15.39 -2.91 -25.94
N SER A 172 16.30 -2.89 -24.96
CA SER A 172 17.02 -1.71 -24.46
C SER A 172 16.09 -0.52 -24.20
N GLY A 173 15.20 -0.64 -23.20
CA GLY A 173 14.25 0.42 -22.86
C GLY A 173 13.10 0.63 -23.88
N GLY A 174 13.06 -0.16 -24.96
CA GLY A 174 12.04 -0.10 -26.02
C GLY A 174 12.58 0.23 -27.41
N VAL A 175 13.85 0.64 -27.50
CA VAL A 175 14.54 1.05 -28.73
C VAL A 175 14.50 0.01 -29.85
N ALA A 176 14.51 -1.30 -29.53
CA ALA A 176 14.39 -2.32 -30.57
C ALA A 176 13.02 -2.34 -31.27
N PHE A 177 11.94 -2.04 -30.55
CA PHE A 177 10.59 -2.01 -31.13
C PHE A 177 10.44 -0.89 -32.18
N LEU A 178 11.11 0.25 -31.96
CA LEU A 178 11.09 1.39 -32.89
C LEU A 178 11.62 1.06 -34.31
N LYS A 179 12.33 -0.05 -34.47
CA LYS A 179 12.94 -0.51 -35.74
C LYS A 179 11.95 -1.18 -36.71
N SER A 180 10.68 -1.35 -36.34
CA SER A 180 9.66 -1.94 -37.23
C SER A 180 8.30 -1.22 -37.09
N PRO A 181 7.45 -1.17 -38.13
CA PRO A 181 6.14 -0.54 -38.03
C PRO A 181 5.22 -1.17 -36.96
N VAL A 182 5.25 -2.50 -36.81
CA VAL A 182 4.48 -3.21 -35.77
C VAL A 182 5.04 -2.94 -34.37
N GLY A 183 6.36 -2.83 -34.23
CA GLY A 183 6.98 -2.45 -32.96
C GLY A 183 6.75 -0.98 -32.58
N GLN A 184 6.65 -0.07 -33.55
CA GLN A 184 6.18 1.31 -33.29
C GLN A 184 4.76 1.31 -32.70
N MET A 185 3.83 0.51 -33.24
CA MET A 185 2.50 0.35 -32.66
C MET A 185 2.55 -0.22 -31.23
N PHE A 186 3.38 -1.24 -30.99
CA PHE A 186 3.58 -1.83 -29.66
C PHE A 186 4.14 -0.81 -28.64
N HIS A 187 5.16 -0.06 -29.05
CA HIS A 187 5.79 0.98 -28.22
C HIS A 187 4.82 2.13 -27.90
N GLN A 188 3.99 2.54 -28.85
CA GLN A 188 2.96 3.56 -28.62
C GLN A 188 1.81 3.05 -27.74
N PHE A 189 1.48 1.76 -27.81
CA PHE A 189 0.41 1.15 -27.01
C PHE A 189 0.81 0.98 -25.54
N PHE A 190 2.01 0.44 -25.25
CA PHE A 190 2.48 0.21 -23.88
C PHE A 190 3.19 1.43 -23.26
N GLY A 191 3.78 2.30 -24.09
CA GLY A 191 4.50 3.49 -23.65
C GLY A 191 5.94 3.21 -23.20
N GLU A 192 6.80 4.22 -23.38
CA GLU A 192 8.24 4.14 -23.08
C GLU A 192 8.51 3.79 -21.61
N ASN A 193 7.77 4.37 -20.66
CA ASN A 193 8.01 4.17 -19.22
C ASN A 193 7.89 2.69 -18.80
N MET A 194 6.94 1.94 -19.38
CA MET A 194 6.81 0.50 -19.11
C MET A 194 8.01 -0.27 -19.66
N LEU A 195 8.47 0.08 -20.87
CA LEU A 195 9.59 -0.57 -21.54
C LEU A 195 10.96 -0.21 -20.93
N ARG A 196 11.08 0.96 -20.30
CA ARG A 196 12.24 1.38 -19.49
C ARG A 196 12.27 0.73 -18.11
N ALA A 197 11.11 0.37 -17.56
CA ALA A 197 10.97 -0.36 -16.31
C ALA A 197 11.14 -1.88 -16.47
N ASP A 198 11.11 -2.41 -17.69
CA ASP A 198 11.44 -3.81 -17.98
C ASP A 198 12.97 -3.99 -18.04
N VAL A 199 13.50 -4.53 -16.94
CA VAL A 199 14.93 -4.65 -16.64
C VAL A 199 15.24 -6.02 -16.05
N CYS A 200 16.50 -6.45 -16.14
CA CYS A 200 16.96 -7.71 -15.57
C CYS A 200 17.90 -7.48 -14.37
N ASN A 201 18.33 -8.59 -13.78
CA ASN A 201 19.32 -8.68 -12.70
C ASN A 201 20.66 -7.96 -12.94
N SER A 202 20.95 -7.43 -14.13
CA SER A 202 22.17 -6.64 -14.39
C SER A 202 22.10 -5.20 -13.85
N VAL A 203 20.95 -4.76 -13.32
CA VAL A 203 20.79 -3.45 -12.68
C VAL A 203 20.95 -3.59 -11.17
N ASP A 204 22.21 -3.61 -10.70
CA ASP A 204 22.57 -3.82 -9.29
C ASP A 204 21.87 -2.84 -8.32
N GLU A 205 21.59 -1.61 -8.76
CA GLU A 205 20.93 -0.56 -7.99
C GLU A 205 19.52 -0.94 -7.51
N LEU A 206 18.82 -1.81 -8.26
CA LEU A 206 17.48 -2.29 -7.91
C LEU A 206 17.52 -3.49 -6.95
N GLY A 207 18.69 -4.11 -6.75
CA GLY A 207 18.84 -5.36 -6.02
C GLY A 207 18.28 -6.57 -6.78
N GLN A 208 18.27 -7.72 -6.11
CA GLN A 208 17.87 -8.99 -6.69
C GLN A 208 16.64 -9.55 -5.97
N LEU A 209 15.65 -9.99 -6.76
CA LEU A 209 14.46 -10.67 -6.25
C LEU A 209 14.81 -12.05 -5.67
N LEU A 210 15.67 -12.80 -6.35
CA LEU A 210 16.03 -14.18 -5.98
C LEU A 210 16.98 -14.25 -4.76
N ASP A 211 17.76 -13.21 -4.50
CA ASP A 211 18.66 -13.11 -3.34
C ASP A 211 18.07 -12.28 -2.18
N HIS A 212 16.86 -11.74 -2.35
CA HIS A 212 16.22 -10.81 -1.40
C HIS A 212 17.15 -9.67 -0.96
N SER A 213 17.67 -8.92 -1.94
CA SER A 213 18.68 -7.86 -1.74
C SER A 213 18.23 -6.48 -2.20
N GLY A 214 18.97 -5.42 -1.80
CA GLY A 214 18.74 -4.04 -2.23
C GLY A 214 17.32 -3.49 -1.96
N PRO A 215 16.82 -2.60 -2.84
CA PRO A 215 15.44 -2.09 -2.80
C PRO A 215 14.35 -3.16 -2.77
N VAL A 216 14.54 -4.34 -3.39
CA VAL A 216 13.57 -5.45 -3.28
C VAL A 216 13.42 -5.90 -1.83
N ALA A 217 14.54 -6.17 -1.14
CA ALA A 217 14.53 -6.54 0.28
C ALA A 217 13.88 -5.50 1.19
N ALA A 218 14.07 -4.21 0.86
CA ALA A 218 13.45 -3.10 1.58
C ALA A 218 11.93 -3.06 1.35
N ALA A 219 11.47 -3.33 0.12
CA ALA A 219 10.06 -3.42 -0.20
C ALA A 219 9.38 -4.65 0.45
N GLU A 220 10.04 -5.81 0.47
CA GLU A 220 9.58 -7.02 1.17
C GLU A 220 9.44 -6.79 2.68
N LYS A 221 10.44 -6.18 3.33
CA LYS A 221 10.35 -5.78 4.75
C LYS A 221 9.23 -4.78 5.02
N ASN A 222 9.04 -3.81 4.13
CA ASN A 222 7.94 -2.84 4.25
C ASN A 222 6.57 -3.52 4.09
N ALA A 223 6.44 -4.46 3.16
CA ALA A 223 5.22 -5.27 3.01
C ALA A 223 4.98 -6.15 4.24
N ALA A 224 6.01 -6.83 4.76
CA ALA A 224 5.90 -7.62 6.00
C ALA A 224 5.38 -6.77 7.17
N ARG A 225 5.91 -5.55 7.35
CA ARG A 225 5.42 -4.56 8.33
C ARG A 225 3.95 -4.20 8.11
N ILE A 226 3.53 -3.92 6.86
CA ILE A 226 2.15 -3.53 6.51
C ILE A 226 1.16 -4.68 6.76
N PHE A 227 1.53 -5.91 6.40
CA PHE A 227 0.71 -7.11 6.59
C PHE A 227 0.88 -7.76 7.97
N ASN A 228 1.63 -7.13 8.90
CA ASN A 228 1.92 -7.62 10.24
C ASN A 228 2.49 -9.07 10.26
N ALA A 229 3.38 -9.37 9.31
CA ALA A 229 4.08 -10.64 9.18
C ALA A 229 5.56 -10.51 9.55
N ASP A 230 6.22 -11.61 9.93
CA ASP A 230 7.66 -11.59 10.19
C ASP A 230 8.44 -11.53 8.87
N HIS A 231 7.92 -12.19 7.84
CA HIS A 231 8.46 -12.20 6.48
C HIS A 231 7.35 -12.03 5.45
N CYS A 232 7.69 -11.36 4.34
CA CYS A 232 6.88 -11.28 3.13
C CYS A 232 7.81 -11.55 1.94
N PHE A 233 7.43 -12.48 1.07
CA PHE A 233 8.17 -12.81 -0.15
C PHE A 233 7.31 -12.46 -1.36
N PHE A 234 7.84 -11.68 -2.31
CA PHE A 234 7.10 -11.36 -3.53
C PHE A 234 7.21 -12.49 -4.57
N VAL A 235 6.11 -12.82 -5.25
CA VAL A 235 6.04 -13.90 -6.25
C VAL A 235 5.40 -13.38 -7.53
N THR A 236 6.12 -13.52 -8.65
CA THR A 236 5.77 -12.99 -9.98
C THR A 236 5.00 -13.95 -10.87
N ASN A 237 4.65 -15.16 -10.39
CA ASN A 237 3.92 -16.19 -11.14
C ASN A 237 2.62 -16.65 -10.44
N GLY A 238 2.00 -15.74 -9.69
CA GLY A 238 0.70 -15.89 -9.04
C GLY A 238 0.66 -16.87 -7.85
N THR A 239 -0.44 -16.83 -7.10
CA THR A 239 -0.63 -17.68 -5.91
C THR A 239 -0.63 -19.17 -6.23
N SER A 240 -0.95 -19.59 -7.46
CA SER A 240 -0.74 -20.97 -7.93
C SER A 240 0.72 -21.42 -7.80
N THR A 241 1.67 -20.50 -7.89
CA THR A 241 3.11 -20.74 -7.75
C THR A 241 3.56 -20.49 -6.31
N SER A 242 3.05 -19.45 -5.64
CA SER A 242 3.25 -19.26 -4.19
C SER A 242 2.85 -20.50 -3.38
N ASN A 243 1.71 -21.10 -3.72
CA ASN A 243 1.26 -22.36 -3.15
C ASN A 243 2.28 -23.48 -3.40
N LYS A 244 2.81 -23.64 -4.62
CA LYS A 244 3.84 -24.66 -4.90
C LYS A 244 5.13 -24.41 -4.10
N MET A 245 5.52 -23.16 -3.87
CA MET A 245 6.69 -22.83 -3.03
C MET A 245 6.45 -23.25 -1.57
N VAL A 246 5.33 -22.82 -0.97
CA VAL A 246 4.95 -23.20 0.41
C VAL A 246 4.78 -24.71 0.54
N TRP A 247 4.15 -25.36 -0.44
CA TRP A 247 4.02 -26.82 -0.48
C TRP A 247 5.39 -27.50 -0.65
N HIS A 248 6.22 -27.19 -1.65
CA HIS A 248 7.53 -27.83 -1.84
C HIS A 248 8.46 -27.66 -0.63
N ALA A 249 8.38 -26.52 0.07
CA ALA A 249 9.09 -26.31 1.33
C ALA A 249 8.56 -27.18 2.50
N ASN A 250 7.36 -27.75 2.40
CA ASN A 250 6.66 -28.44 3.49
C ASN A 250 6.13 -29.87 3.17
N VAL A 251 5.21 -30.09 2.19
CA VAL A 251 4.65 -31.39 1.70
C VAL A 251 3.79 -31.25 0.40
N VAL A 252 2.73 -32.06 0.12
CA VAL A 252 1.97 -32.06 -1.17
C VAL A 252 0.43 -32.25 -1.02
N GLY A 253 -0.39 -31.25 -1.40
CA GLY A 253 -1.87 -31.33 -1.66
C GLY A 253 -2.86 -31.52 -0.48
N ILE A 254 -4.15 -31.12 -0.50
CA ILE A 254 -5.07 -30.48 -1.50
C ILE A 254 -6.24 -29.79 -0.73
N ILE A 255 -7.13 -29.00 -1.40
CA ILE A 255 -8.07 -28.01 -0.80
C ILE A 255 -9.58 -28.37 -0.87
N GLY A 256 -10.36 -27.92 0.12
CA GLY A 256 -11.84 -27.83 0.12
C GLY A 256 -12.37 -27.24 1.44
N PRO A 257 -13.68 -26.90 1.58
CA PRO A 257 -14.22 -26.43 2.84
C PRO A 257 -14.43 -27.56 3.86
N ILE A 258 -14.05 -27.31 5.11
CA ILE A 258 -13.90 -28.34 6.16
C ILE A 258 -14.80 -28.01 7.38
N PRO A 259 -15.68 -28.93 7.85
CA PRO A 259 -16.41 -28.79 9.11
C PRO A 259 -15.48 -28.77 10.33
N LEU A 260 -15.86 -28.07 11.41
CA LEU A 260 -15.01 -27.92 12.61
C LEU A 260 -14.55 -29.28 13.21
N ASP A 261 -15.43 -30.28 13.20
CA ASP A 261 -15.14 -31.63 13.70
C ASP A 261 -13.97 -32.33 12.98
N GLU A 262 -13.67 -31.97 11.74
CA GLU A 262 -12.60 -32.57 10.95
C GLU A 262 -11.21 -32.01 11.28
N PHE A 263 -11.14 -30.84 11.93
CA PHE A 263 -9.90 -30.28 12.49
C PHE A 263 -9.53 -30.89 13.85
N LYS A 264 -10.40 -31.70 14.46
CA LYS A 264 -10.10 -32.38 15.73
C LYS A 264 -8.97 -33.41 15.52
N PRO A 265 -7.97 -33.49 16.42
CA PRO A 265 -6.86 -34.44 16.30
C PRO A 265 -7.30 -35.91 16.12
N GLU A 266 -8.44 -36.30 16.71
CA GLU A 266 -9.03 -37.64 16.59
C GLU A 266 -9.54 -37.91 15.17
N SER A 267 -10.17 -36.92 14.53
CA SER A 267 -10.68 -37.00 13.15
C SER A 267 -9.53 -37.05 12.15
N ILE A 268 -8.50 -36.21 12.35
CA ILE A 268 -7.27 -36.23 11.57
C ILE A 268 -6.59 -37.61 11.67
N ARG A 269 -6.44 -38.15 12.89
CA ARG A 269 -5.87 -39.49 13.11
C ARG A 269 -6.71 -40.58 12.44
N ARG A 270 -8.04 -40.53 12.54
CA ARG A 270 -8.95 -41.48 11.88
C ARG A 270 -8.77 -41.46 10.35
N ARG A 271 -8.66 -40.27 9.75
CA ARG A 271 -8.38 -40.10 8.30
C ARG A 271 -7.02 -40.64 7.89
N ILE A 272 -5.99 -40.48 8.73
CA ILE A 272 -4.65 -41.05 8.49
C ILE A 272 -4.68 -42.58 8.48
N GLU A 273 -5.33 -43.22 9.47
CA GLU A 273 -5.42 -44.68 9.52
C GLU A 273 -6.30 -45.28 8.41
N ALA A 274 -7.35 -44.56 7.99
CA ALA A 274 -8.21 -44.97 6.88
C ALA A 274 -7.51 -44.84 5.50
N ASN A 275 -6.56 -43.93 5.35
CA ASN A 275 -5.87 -43.71 4.08
C ASN A 275 -4.77 -44.79 3.85
N PRO A 276 -4.77 -45.48 2.68
CA PRO A 276 -3.87 -46.62 2.45
C PRO A 276 -2.39 -46.25 2.43
N PHE A 277 -2.04 -45.01 2.09
CA PHE A 277 -0.67 -44.49 2.06
C PHE A 277 -0.27 -43.88 3.41
N ALA A 278 -1.11 -43.02 3.99
CA ALA A 278 -0.77 -42.30 5.22
C ALA A 278 -0.65 -43.24 6.44
N ARG A 279 -1.46 -44.30 6.53
CA ARG A 279 -1.35 -45.31 7.61
C ARG A 279 0.01 -46.02 7.67
N ALA A 280 0.74 -46.07 6.55
CA ALA A 280 2.05 -46.69 6.43
C ALA A 280 3.21 -45.70 6.71
N ALA A 281 2.92 -44.41 6.94
CA ALA A 281 3.94 -43.42 7.26
C ALA A 281 4.60 -43.71 8.62
N LYS A 282 5.94 -43.67 8.67
CA LYS A 282 6.72 -43.85 9.91
C LYS A 282 6.41 -42.77 10.96
N ASN A 283 6.20 -41.55 10.52
CA ASN A 283 5.71 -40.45 11.33
C ASN A 283 4.28 -40.11 10.88
N LYS A 284 3.32 -40.23 11.79
CA LYS A 284 1.90 -39.93 11.55
C LYS A 284 1.49 -38.51 11.97
N LYS A 285 2.43 -37.66 12.44
CA LYS A 285 2.17 -36.22 12.65
C LYS A 285 2.16 -35.49 11.30
N PRO A 286 1.08 -34.79 10.90
CA PRO A 286 1.07 -33.99 9.68
C PRO A 286 2.12 -32.88 9.71
N ARG A 287 2.85 -32.73 8.60
CA ARG A 287 3.88 -31.70 8.43
C ARG A 287 3.30 -30.35 8.02
N ILE A 288 2.25 -30.35 7.19
CA ILE A 288 1.43 -29.17 6.89
C ILE A 288 -0.06 -29.53 6.99
N LEU A 289 -0.88 -28.50 7.19
CA LEU A 289 -2.27 -28.47 6.76
C LEU A 289 -2.48 -27.20 5.93
N THR A 290 -3.05 -27.35 4.73
CA THR A 290 -3.45 -26.21 3.89
C THR A 290 -4.96 -26.07 3.91
N ILE A 291 -5.45 -24.84 4.10
CA ILE A 291 -6.86 -24.46 4.16
C ILE A 291 -7.06 -23.28 3.21
N THR A 292 -8.04 -23.33 2.31
CA THR A 292 -8.39 -22.15 1.51
C THR A 292 -9.35 -21.25 2.26
N GLN A 293 -9.03 -19.96 2.32
CA GLN A 293 -9.76 -18.98 3.11
C GLN A 293 -9.77 -17.59 2.44
N SER A 294 -10.91 -17.00 2.12
CA SER A 294 -12.24 -17.59 2.13
C SER A 294 -12.35 -18.75 1.14
N THR A 295 -13.45 -19.51 1.20
CA THR A 295 -13.93 -20.22 0.02
C THR A 295 -14.18 -19.23 -1.13
N TYR A 296 -14.33 -19.74 -2.35
CA TYR A 296 -14.65 -18.91 -3.51
C TYR A 296 -15.93 -18.07 -3.29
N ASP A 297 -16.92 -18.67 -2.62
CA ASP A 297 -18.22 -18.04 -2.31
C ASP A 297 -18.19 -17.12 -1.06
N GLY A 298 -17.01 -16.82 -0.51
CA GLY A 298 -16.83 -15.88 0.60
C GLY A 298 -17.04 -16.45 2.00
N VAL A 299 -17.09 -17.78 2.19
CA VAL A 299 -17.12 -18.39 3.53
C VAL A 299 -15.74 -18.28 4.17
N VAL A 300 -15.63 -17.60 5.30
CA VAL A 300 -14.38 -17.39 6.04
C VAL A 300 -14.38 -18.20 7.34
N TYR A 301 -13.23 -18.76 7.75
CA TYR A 301 -13.12 -19.43 9.04
C TYR A 301 -12.69 -18.46 10.14
N ASN A 302 -13.00 -18.80 11.39
CA ASN A 302 -12.31 -18.21 12.52
C ASN A 302 -10.93 -18.88 12.67
N VAL A 303 -9.88 -18.20 12.23
CA VAL A 303 -8.50 -18.67 12.23
C VAL A 303 -7.99 -18.94 13.63
N GLU A 304 -8.32 -18.07 14.60
CA GLU A 304 -7.81 -18.20 15.95
C GLU A 304 -8.37 -19.45 16.65
N MET A 305 -9.65 -19.79 16.40
CA MET A 305 -10.25 -21.06 16.79
C MET A 305 -9.55 -22.25 16.14
N LEU A 306 -9.17 -22.17 14.86
CA LEU A 306 -8.44 -23.23 14.17
C LEU A 306 -7.02 -23.39 14.72
N LYS A 307 -6.29 -22.29 14.96
CA LYS A 307 -4.96 -22.29 15.61
C LYS A 307 -5.03 -22.93 17.00
N GLN A 308 -6.04 -22.60 17.80
CA GLN A 308 -6.24 -23.20 19.13
C GLN A 308 -6.59 -24.70 19.06
N THR A 309 -7.44 -25.10 18.10
CA THR A 309 -7.87 -26.50 17.92
C THR A 309 -6.74 -27.39 17.43
N LEU A 310 -5.94 -26.90 16.47
CA LEU A 310 -4.86 -27.65 15.84
C LEU A 310 -3.56 -27.58 16.64
N ASN A 311 -3.22 -26.40 17.17
CA ASN A 311 -2.07 -26.10 18.03
C ASN A 311 -0.81 -26.93 17.71
N ASN A 312 -0.41 -27.85 18.60
CA ASN A 312 0.81 -28.65 18.46
C ASN A 312 0.64 -29.92 17.59
N SER A 313 -0.55 -30.20 17.05
CA SER A 313 -0.80 -31.43 16.27
C SER A 313 -0.21 -31.40 14.86
N ILE A 314 0.12 -30.21 14.34
CA ILE A 314 0.64 -30.00 12.97
C ILE A 314 1.83 -29.04 13.03
N ASP A 315 2.88 -29.30 12.26
CA ASP A 315 4.10 -28.47 12.27
C ASP A 315 3.92 -27.13 11.53
N THR A 316 3.12 -27.08 10.46
CA THR A 316 2.90 -25.87 9.65
C THR A 316 1.42 -25.73 9.31
N LEU A 317 0.84 -24.54 9.48
CA LEU A 317 -0.51 -24.22 8.98
C LEU A 317 -0.37 -23.23 7.82
N HIS A 318 -1.04 -23.51 6.71
CA HIS A 318 -1.01 -22.68 5.51
C HIS A 318 -2.44 -22.29 5.13
N PHE A 319 -2.68 -21.00 5.03
CA PHE A 319 -3.95 -20.45 4.61
C PHE A 319 -3.79 -19.89 3.19
N ASP A 320 -4.44 -20.51 2.21
CA ASP A 320 -4.51 -19.97 0.86
C ASP A 320 -5.53 -18.82 0.86
N GLU A 321 -5.01 -17.62 1.11
CA GLU A 321 -5.75 -16.35 1.23
C GLU A 321 -5.77 -15.56 -0.08
N ALA A 322 -5.74 -16.28 -1.22
CA ALA A 322 -5.79 -15.70 -2.56
C ALA A 322 -6.99 -14.76 -2.77
N TRP A 323 -8.11 -15.03 -2.12
CA TRP A 323 -9.36 -14.26 -2.17
C TRP A 323 -9.64 -13.44 -0.90
N LEU A 324 -8.66 -13.31 0.01
CA LEU A 324 -8.80 -12.53 1.23
C LEU A 324 -7.60 -11.59 1.56
N PRO A 325 -6.85 -11.07 0.57
CA PRO A 325 -5.62 -10.31 0.83
C PRO A 325 -5.86 -8.97 1.54
N HIS A 326 -7.09 -8.46 1.55
CA HIS A 326 -7.49 -7.19 2.13
C HIS A 326 -7.96 -7.28 3.59
N ALA A 327 -8.15 -8.49 4.15
CA ALA A 327 -8.76 -8.66 5.47
C ALA A 327 -7.98 -8.02 6.62
N ALA A 328 -6.65 -7.94 6.51
CA ALA A 328 -5.80 -7.27 7.50
C ALA A 328 -6.09 -5.77 7.68
N PHE A 329 -6.82 -5.15 6.75
CA PHE A 329 -7.08 -3.69 6.73
C PHE A 329 -8.48 -3.30 7.23
N HIS A 330 -9.31 -4.25 7.69
CA HIS A 330 -10.68 -3.93 8.13
C HIS A 330 -11.15 -4.78 9.32
N GLU A 331 -11.63 -4.12 10.38
CA GLU A 331 -11.95 -4.73 11.68
C GLU A 331 -12.98 -5.87 11.62
N PHE A 332 -13.89 -5.82 10.65
CA PHE A 332 -14.86 -6.91 10.37
C PHE A 332 -14.20 -8.29 10.25
N TYR A 333 -13.01 -8.38 9.66
CA TYR A 333 -12.30 -9.65 9.49
C TYR A 333 -11.43 -10.02 10.70
N LYS A 334 -11.63 -9.39 11.86
CA LYS A 334 -10.91 -9.76 13.08
C LYS A 334 -11.07 -11.25 13.36
N ASP A 335 -9.95 -11.92 13.54
CA ASP A 335 -9.80 -13.36 13.76
C ASP A 335 -10.21 -14.25 12.56
N MET A 336 -10.49 -13.64 11.40
CA MET A 336 -10.89 -14.30 10.15
C MET A 336 -9.81 -14.31 9.06
N HIS A 337 -8.55 -14.02 9.41
CA HIS A 337 -7.41 -14.15 8.49
C HIS A 337 -6.14 -14.63 9.20
N ALA A 338 -5.24 -15.25 8.45
CA ALA A 338 -4.14 -16.08 8.98
C ALA A 338 -3.22 -15.34 9.94
N ILE A 339 -2.82 -14.12 9.57
CA ILE A 339 -1.82 -13.30 10.26
C ILE A 339 -2.40 -11.91 10.42
N GLY A 340 -2.44 -11.40 11.66
CA GLY A 340 -2.99 -10.09 11.98
C GLY A 340 -2.44 -9.52 13.28
N LYS A 341 -2.60 -8.21 13.45
CA LYS A 341 -2.08 -7.46 14.59
C LYS A 341 -2.74 -7.89 15.91
N ASP A 342 -1.98 -7.84 17.00
CA ASP A 342 -2.44 -8.07 18.38
C ASP A 342 -3.07 -9.46 18.62
N ARG A 343 -2.66 -10.46 17.84
CA ARG A 343 -3.07 -11.88 17.96
C ARG A 343 -2.00 -12.75 18.63
N PRO A 344 -2.40 -13.79 19.39
CA PRO A 344 -1.43 -14.73 19.99
C PRO A 344 -0.67 -15.50 18.91
N ARG A 345 0.63 -15.73 19.13
CA ARG A 345 1.41 -16.64 18.28
C ARG A 345 1.08 -18.09 18.66
N PRO A 346 1.02 -19.02 17.71
CA PRO A 346 1.00 -20.44 18.03
C PRO A 346 2.29 -20.85 18.75
N LYS A 347 2.23 -21.87 19.60
CA LYS A 347 3.39 -22.34 20.35
C LYS A 347 4.44 -23.01 19.46
N GLU A 348 4.00 -23.94 18.60
CA GLU A 348 4.89 -24.73 17.73
C GLU A 348 4.67 -24.48 16.23
N ALA A 349 3.42 -24.27 15.79
CA ALA A 349 3.06 -24.22 14.37
C ALA A 349 3.49 -22.90 13.69
N ILE A 350 4.26 -22.98 12.60
CA ILE A 350 4.54 -21.82 11.74
C ILE A 350 3.33 -21.58 10.85
N ILE A 351 2.91 -20.31 10.70
CA ILE A 351 1.76 -19.91 9.88
C ILE A 351 2.26 -19.31 8.57
N PHE A 352 1.72 -19.79 7.46
CA PHE A 352 1.86 -19.18 6.14
C PHE A 352 0.50 -18.66 5.66
N ALA A 353 0.49 -17.53 4.96
CA ALA A 353 -0.64 -17.12 4.13
C ALA A 353 -0.17 -16.71 2.73
N THR A 354 -0.94 -17.05 1.70
CA THR A 354 -0.62 -16.69 0.31
C THR A 354 -1.68 -15.79 -0.29
N HIS A 355 -1.28 -14.62 -0.80
CA HIS A 355 -2.20 -13.61 -1.32
C HIS A 355 -2.04 -13.46 -2.84
N SER A 356 -3.15 -13.34 -3.55
CA SER A 356 -3.16 -12.89 -4.94
C SER A 356 -3.37 -11.38 -4.96
N THR A 357 -2.28 -10.60 -4.94
CA THR A 357 -2.33 -9.13 -4.94
C THR A 357 -3.16 -8.59 -6.11
N HIS A 358 -3.13 -9.26 -7.26
CA HIS A 358 -3.90 -8.89 -8.46
C HIS A 358 -5.39 -9.25 -8.45
N LYS A 359 -5.93 -9.91 -7.41
CA LYS A 359 -7.35 -10.29 -7.35
C LYS A 359 -8.22 -9.25 -6.66
N LEU A 360 -7.91 -8.94 -5.40
CA LEU A 360 -8.70 -8.03 -4.55
C LEU A 360 -7.85 -6.91 -3.90
N LEU A 361 -6.59 -6.75 -4.32
CA LEU A 361 -5.81 -5.53 -4.12
C LEU A 361 -5.47 -4.94 -5.50
N ALA A 362 -4.77 -3.81 -5.52
CA ALA A 362 -4.22 -3.23 -6.75
C ALA A 362 -2.85 -3.85 -7.06
N GLY A 363 -2.81 -4.75 -8.04
CA GLY A 363 -1.56 -5.33 -8.56
C GLY A 363 -1.74 -5.84 -9.99
N LEU A 364 -0.67 -5.84 -10.78
CA LEU A 364 -0.68 -6.43 -12.12
C LEU A 364 -0.88 -7.95 -12.04
N SER A 365 -1.54 -8.55 -13.03
CA SER A 365 -1.69 -10.00 -13.16
C SER A 365 -0.39 -10.74 -12.86
N GLN A 366 -0.50 -11.91 -12.24
CA GLN A 366 0.61 -12.71 -11.68
C GLN A 366 1.27 -12.16 -10.40
N ALA A 367 1.05 -10.88 -10.01
CA ALA A 367 1.56 -10.39 -8.73
C ALA A 367 0.91 -11.10 -7.53
N SER A 368 1.74 -11.64 -6.65
CA SER A 368 1.34 -12.37 -5.44
C SER A 368 2.40 -12.25 -4.36
N GLN A 369 2.05 -12.63 -3.13
CA GLN A 369 2.97 -12.62 -2.00
C GLN A 369 2.74 -13.80 -1.05
N ILE A 370 3.79 -14.23 -0.37
CA ILE A 370 3.75 -15.21 0.73
C ILE A 370 4.08 -14.45 2.01
N ILE A 371 3.17 -14.44 2.98
CA ILE A 371 3.42 -13.89 4.31
C ILE A 371 3.59 -15.02 5.34
N VAL A 372 4.55 -14.84 6.26
CA VAL A 372 4.91 -15.87 7.26
C VAL A 372 4.89 -15.29 8.66
N GLN A 373 4.30 -16.02 9.60
CA GLN A 373 4.37 -15.77 11.04
C GLN A 373 5.02 -16.98 11.73
N GLU A 374 6.16 -16.73 12.37
CA GLU A 374 6.88 -17.70 13.17
C GLU A 374 6.14 -18.02 14.48
N SER A 375 6.36 -19.22 15.02
CA SER A 375 5.79 -19.62 16.31
C SER A 375 6.65 -19.12 17.48
N GLU A 376 6.18 -19.32 18.70
CA GLU A 376 6.96 -19.01 19.91
C GLU A 376 8.26 -19.79 19.99
N THR A 377 8.28 -21.03 19.46
CA THR A 377 9.40 -21.97 19.64
C THR A 377 10.13 -22.38 18.36
N ARG A 378 9.55 -22.12 17.17
CA ARG A 378 10.14 -22.53 15.87
C ARG A 378 10.24 -21.35 14.91
N LYS A 379 11.43 -21.24 14.33
CA LYS A 379 11.82 -20.22 13.35
C LYS A 379 11.76 -20.76 11.93
N LEU A 380 11.56 -19.88 10.96
CA LEU A 380 11.62 -20.25 9.55
C LEU A 380 13.08 -20.53 9.17
N ASP A 381 13.36 -21.73 8.65
CA ASP A 381 14.63 -21.98 7.96
C ASP A 381 14.59 -21.23 6.62
N ARG A 382 15.12 -20.01 6.64
CA ARG A 382 15.13 -19.11 5.48
C ARG A 382 15.99 -19.67 4.34
N HIS A 383 16.99 -20.51 4.60
CA HIS A 383 17.80 -21.10 3.53
C HIS A 383 17.05 -22.20 2.80
N ILE A 384 16.45 -23.15 3.53
CA ILE A 384 15.61 -24.20 2.92
C ILE A 384 14.39 -23.59 2.21
N PHE A 385 13.79 -22.54 2.79
CA PHE A 385 12.70 -21.84 2.13
C PHE A 385 13.15 -21.10 0.86
N ASN A 386 14.37 -20.51 0.85
CA ASN A 386 14.92 -19.87 -0.34
C ASN A 386 15.14 -20.87 -1.48
N GLU A 387 15.66 -22.06 -1.20
CA GLU A 387 15.78 -23.11 -2.23
C GLU A 387 14.41 -23.45 -2.86
N ALA A 388 13.36 -23.58 -2.04
CA ALA A 388 12.01 -23.82 -2.54
C ALA A 388 11.42 -22.60 -3.29
N TYR A 389 11.81 -21.38 -2.97
CA TYR A 389 11.45 -20.17 -3.69
C TYR A 389 12.16 -20.07 -5.05
N LEU A 390 13.47 -20.37 -5.09
CA LEU A 390 14.29 -20.42 -6.30
C LEU A 390 13.87 -21.52 -7.28
N MET A 391 13.29 -22.62 -6.80
CA MET A 391 12.76 -23.69 -7.67
C MET A 391 11.54 -23.28 -8.51
N HIS A 392 10.89 -22.16 -8.19
CA HIS A 392 9.64 -21.73 -8.84
C HIS A 392 9.59 -20.24 -9.24
N THR A 393 10.69 -19.51 -9.05
CA THR A 393 10.87 -18.10 -9.48
C THR A 393 11.78 -18.06 -10.70
#